data_AF-A0A378N8U5-F1
#
_entry.id   AF-A0A378N8U5-F1
#
_cell.length_a   1.000
_cell.length_b   1.000
_cell.length_c   1.000
_cell.angle_alpha   90.00
_cell.angle_beta   90.00
_cell.angle_gamma   90.00
#
_symmetry.space_group_name_H-M   'P 1'
#
loop_
_entity.id
_entity.type
_entity.pdbx_description
1 polymer ?
#
loop_
_entity_poly.entity_id
_entity_poly.type
_entity_poly.pdbx_seq_one_letter_code
_entity_poly.pdbx_strand_id
1 'polypeptide(L)'
;MAYGGDGYDKQVQEIEKGVDILVGTTGRVIDYVKQGIINLDKIQVIVLDEADRMFDLGFIKDIRYLMRKAPKPSERLTLLFSATLSAKCGNLPMKIWIMRNILKLSHYKKPDIVLKKSYFTPRMKTKWHCC
;
A
#
# COMPACT_ATOMS: atom_id res chain seq x y z
N MET A 1 13.67 -1.05 0.38
CA MET A 1 12.58 -1.80 -0.31
C MET A 1 12.44 -3.17 0.34
N ALA A 2 11.26 -3.79 0.36
CA ALA A 2 11.01 -5.07 1.04
C ALA A 2 10.56 -6.17 0.05
N TYR A 3 11.48 -6.99 -0.43
CA TYR A 3 11.16 -8.07 -1.39
C TYR A 3 12.01 -9.31 -1.15
N GLY A 4 11.59 -10.44 -1.75
CA GLY A 4 12.28 -11.72 -1.64
C GLY A 4 13.56 -11.80 -2.47
N GLY A 5 14.53 -12.60 -2.05
CA GLY A 5 15.87 -12.70 -2.64
C GLY A 5 16.96 -12.45 -1.59
N ASP A 6 18.18 -12.21 -2.07
CA ASP A 6 19.35 -11.91 -1.23
C ASP A 6 19.30 -10.49 -0.64
N GLY A 7 20.00 -10.29 0.48
CA GLY A 7 20.17 -8.99 1.12
C GLY A 7 19.15 -8.67 2.21
N TYR A 8 18.62 -9.68 2.91
CA TYR A 8 17.72 -9.50 4.05
C TYR A 8 18.27 -8.51 5.08
N ASP A 9 19.50 -8.73 5.55
CA ASP A 9 20.12 -7.90 6.59
C ASP A 9 20.31 -6.45 6.13
N LYS A 10 20.66 -6.25 4.86
CA LYS A 10 20.77 -4.91 4.28
C LYS A 10 19.42 -4.20 4.24
N GLN A 11 18.36 -4.91 3.84
CA GLN A 11 16.99 -4.36 3.84
C GLN A 11 16.55 -3.98 5.26
N VAL A 12 16.86 -4.80 6.27
CA VAL A 12 16.54 -4.51 7.67
C VAL A 12 17.30 -3.28 8.17
N GLN A 13 18.62 -3.21 7.94
CA GLN A 13 19.44 -2.07 8.34
C GLN A 13 18.99 -0.75 7.70
N GLU A 14 18.50 -0.78 6.46
CA GLU A 14 17.92 0.41 5.82
C GLU A 14 16.59 0.83 6.46
N ILE A 15 15.75 -0.14 6.80
CA ILE A 15 14.45 0.11 7.44
C ILE A 15 14.63 0.66 8.86
N GLU A 16 15.59 0.11 9.62
CA GLU A 16 15.89 0.54 11.00
C GLU A 16 16.43 1.97 11.08
N LYS A 17 17.06 2.47 10.00
CA LYS A 17 17.45 3.89 9.89
C LYS A 17 16.25 4.84 9.76
N GLY A 18 15.05 4.29 9.56
CA GLY A 18 13.82 5.03 9.30
C GLY A 18 13.56 5.19 7.81
N VAL A 19 12.30 4.98 7.42
CA VAL A 19 11.84 5.13 6.03
C VAL A 19 10.51 5.87 6.00
N ASP A 20 10.39 6.87 5.12
CA ASP A 20 9.12 7.56 4.90
C ASP A 20 8.17 6.75 4.01
N ILE A 21 8.73 5.99 3.06
CA ILE A 21 7.99 5.20 2.08
C ILE A 21 8.58 3.79 2.02
N LEU A 22 7.74 2.79 2.28
CA LEU A 22 8.08 1.38 2.13
C LEU A 22 7.34 0.80 0.92
N VAL A 23 8.11 0.33 -0.05
CA VAL A 23 7.60 -0.46 -1.19
C VAL A 23 8.07 -1.90 -1.02
N GLY A 24 7.14 -2.85 -1.14
CA GLY A 24 7.50 -4.25 -0.98
C GLY A 24 6.42 -5.24 -1.42
N THR A 25 6.84 -6.49 -1.59
CA THR A 25 5.93 -7.60 -1.85
C THR A 25 5.21 -8.01 -0.56
N THR A 26 3.96 -8.43 -0.68
CA THR A 26 3.09 -8.74 0.46
C THR A 26 3.74 -9.68 1.47
N GLY A 27 4.38 -10.75 1.00
CA GLY A 27 5.06 -11.73 1.87
C GLY A 27 6.15 -11.11 2.73
N ARG A 28 7.09 -10.38 2.12
CA ARG A 28 8.24 -9.79 2.85
C ARG A 28 7.80 -8.69 3.82
N VAL A 29 6.79 -7.89 3.45
CA VAL A 29 6.20 -6.89 4.35
C VAL A 29 5.55 -7.56 5.56
N ILE A 30 4.81 -8.66 5.36
CA ILE A 30 4.22 -9.41 6.47
C ILE A 30 5.27 -10.00 7.39
N ASP A 31 6.36 -10.53 6.84
CA ASP A 31 7.45 -11.08 7.65
C ASP A 31 8.04 -10.00 8.56
N TYR A 32 8.29 -8.81 8.03
CA TYR A 32 8.77 -7.67 8.82
C TYR A 32 7.78 -7.20 9.89
N VAL A 33 6.47 -7.19 9.59
CA VAL A 33 5.43 -6.86 10.59
C VAL A 33 5.39 -7.92 11.69
N LYS A 34 5.43 -9.21 11.35
CA LYS A 34 5.38 -10.31 12.32
C LYS A 34 6.59 -10.32 13.24
N GLN A 35 7.76 -9.98 12.71
CA GLN A 35 9.00 -9.89 13.48
C GLN A 35 9.13 -8.58 14.28
N GLY A 36 8.22 -7.61 14.09
CA GLY A 36 8.27 -6.32 14.77
C GLY A 36 9.30 -5.34 14.21
N ILE A 37 9.89 -5.63 13.05
CA ILE A 37 10.85 -4.76 12.35
C ILE A 37 10.15 -3.49 11.83
N ILE A 38 8.91 -3.64 11.36
CA ILE A 38 8.07 -2.50 10.97
C ILE A 38 6.77 -2.48 11.75
N ASN A 39 6.35 -1.27 12.14
CA ASN A 39 5.05 -1.03 12.74
C ASN A 39 4.18 -0.19 11.77
N LEU A 40 2.95 -0.63 11.53
CA LEU A 40 2.00 0.02 10.63
C LEU A 40 1.03 0.98 11.34
N ASP A 41 1.06 1.08 12.68
CA ASP A 41 0.08 1.80 13.52
C ASP A 41 -0.05 3.30 13.20
N LYS A 42 0.92 3.90 12.51
CA LYS A 42 0.94 5.33 12.17
C LYS A 42 0.89 5.60 10.66
N ILE A 43 0.60 4.59 9.84
CA ILE A 43 0.57 4.75 8.39
C ILE A 43 -0.64 5.59 7.97
N GLN A 44 -0.36 6.64 7.19
CA GLN A 44 -1.38 7.56 6.66
C GLN A 44 -1.91 7.14 5.30
N VAL A 45 -1.10 6.41 4.51
CA VAL A 45 -1.44 6.02 3.13
C VAL A 45 -1.05 4.58 2.88
N ILE A 46 -1.98 3.78 2.35
CA ILE A 46 -1.70 2.44 1.84
C ILE A 46 -2.10 2.36 0.37
N VAL A 47 -1.20 1.81 -0.44
CA VAL A 47 -1.43 1.55 -1.85
C VAL A 47 -1.34 0.05 -2.11
N LEU A 48 -2.38 -0.50 -2.71
CA LEU A 48 -2.38 -1.86 -3.24
C LEU A 48 -2.39 -1.80 -4.76
N ASP A 49 -1.38 -2.41 -5.38
CA ASP A 49 -1.26 -2.49 -6.84
C ASP A 49 -1.46 -3.93 -7.32
N GLU A 50 -1.97 -4.10 -8.54
CA GLU A 50 -2.39 -5.39 -9.12
C GLU A 50 -3.29 -6.22 -8.17
N ALA A 51 -4.31 -5.58 -7.57
CA ALA A 51 -5.12 -6.22 -6.53
C ALA A 51 -5.82 -7.52 -6.98
N ASP A 52 -6.29 -7.57 -8.22
CA ASP A 52 -6.83 -8.76 -8.88
C ASP A 52 -5.84 -9.92 -8.87
N ARG A 53 -4.58 -9.66 -9.24
CA ARG A 53 -3.53 -10.68 -9.21
C ARG A 53 -3.23 -11.15 -7.80
N MET A 54 -3.21 -10.24 -6.82
CA MET A 54 -3.04 -10.63 -5.42
C MET A 54 -4.17 -11.54 -4.93
N PHE A 55 -5.40 -11.36 -5.43
CA PHE A 55 -6.51 -12.26 -5.13
C PHE A 55 -6.35 -13.62 -5.80
N ASP A 56 -5.97 -13.67 -7.07
CA ASP A 56 -5.76 -14.93 -7.79
C ASP A 56 -4.60 -15.76 -7.17
N LEU A 57 -3.58 -15.10 -6.63
CA LEU A 57 -2.49 -15.73 -5.88
C LEU A 57 -2.87 -16.14 -4.44
N GLY A 58 -4.08 -15.81 -3.97
CA GLY A 58 -4.55 -16.18 -2.64
C GLY A 58 -4.08 -15.27 -1.50
N PHE A 59 -3.51 -14.08 -1.78
CA PHE A 59 -3.02 -13.15 -0.76
C PHE A 59 -4.12 -12.40 0.01
N ILE A 60 -5.39 -12.75 -0.18
CA ILE A 60 -6.51 -12.12 0.54
C ILE A 60 -6.34 -12.15 2.06
N LYS A 61 -5.88 -13.29 2.61
CA LYS A 61 -5.70 -13.46 4.07
C LYS A 61 -4.59 -12.55 4.60
N ASP A 62 -3.52 -12.46 3.82
CA ASP A 62 -2.30 -11.71 4.08
C ASP A 62 -2.55 -10.20 4.03
N ILE A 63 -3.23 -9.72 2.98
CA ILE A 63 -3.67 -8.34 2.88
C ILE A 63 -4.58 -7.99 4.07
N ARG A 64 -5.55 -8.85 4.40
CA ARG A 64 -6.42 -8.61 5.56
C ARG A 64 -5.63 -8.54 6.86
N TYR A 65 -4.57 -9.32 7.01
CA TYR A 65 -3.69 -9.26 8.18
C TYR A 65 -3.01 -7.89 8.28
N LEU A 66 -2.39 -7.42 7.19
CA LEU A 66 -1.76 -6.10 7.15
C LEU A 66 -2.75 -4.97 7.43
N MET A 67 -3.95 -5.02 6.84
CA MET A 67 -4.99 -4.01 7.03
C MET A 67 -5.50 -3.93 8.47
N ARG A 68 -5.42 -5.01 9.25
CA ARG A 68 -5.77 -5.02 10.69
C ARG A 68 -4.67 -4.44 11.57
N LYS A 69 -3.44 -4.39 11.09
CA LYS A 69 -2.28 -3.81 11.78
C LYS A 69 -2.09 -2.33 11.46
N ALA A 70 -2.75 -1.81 10.43
CA ALA A 70 -2.78 -0.39 10.11
C ALA A 70 -3.96 0.33 10.79
N PRO A 71 -3.95 1.68 10.86
CA PRO A 71 -5.08 2.48 11.31
C PRO A 71 -6.41 2.14 10.64
N LYS A 72 -7.51 2.54 11.29
CA LYS A 72 -8.83 2.30 10.71
C LYS A 72 -8.96 3.01 9.37
N PRO A 73 -9.76 2.50 8.43
CA PRO A 73 -9.96 3.14 7.12
C PRO A 73 -10.45 4.60 7.18
N SER A 74 -11.04 5.05 8.30
CA SER A 74 -11.42 6.45 8.53
C SER A 74 -10.23 7.38 8.83
N GLU A 75 -9.08 6.83 9.21
CA GLU A 75 -7.90 7.55 9.69
C GLU A 75 -6.73 7.47 8.70
N ARG A 76 -6.89 6.73 7.59
CA ARG A 76 -5.89 6.58 6.54
C ARG A 76 -6.51 6.63 5.15
N LEU A 77 -5.73 7.08 4.17
CA LEU A 77 -6.08 6.94 2.75
C LEU A 77 -5.70 5.54 2.27
N THR A 78 -6.62 4.88 1.57
CA THR A 78 -6.35 3.59 0.94
C THR A 78 -6.62 3.69 -0.54
N LEU A 79 -5.62 3.40 -1.36
CA LEU A 79 -5.71 3.36 -2.82
C LEU A 79 -5.59 1.91 -3.29
N LEU A 80 -6.48 1.52 -4.20
CA LEU A 80 -6.52 0.20 -4.82
C LEU A 80 -6.40 0.39 -6.34
N PHE A 81 -5.36 -0.18 -6.93
CA PHE A 81 -5.16 -0.23 -8.36
C PHE A 81 -5.32 -1.67 -8.85
N SER A 82 -6.10 -1.83 -9.91
CA SER A 82 -6.34 -3.13 -10.52
C SER A 82 -6.74 -2.95 -11.98
N ALA A 83 -6.21 -3.81 -12.84
CA ALA A 83 -6.53 -3.80 -14.26
C ALA A 83 -7.93 -4.40 -14.52
N THR A 84 -8.37 -5.34 -13.67
CA THR A 84 -9.66 -6.00 -13.81
C THR A 84 -10.53 -5.81 -12.57
N LEU A 85 -11.62 -5.05 -12.72
CA LEU A 85 -12.74 -5.05 -11.77
C LEU A 85 -13.62 -6.29 -12.02
N SER A 86 -13.03 -7.49 -12.01
CA SER A 86 -13.80 -8.72 -12.13
C SER A 86 -14.60 -8.95 -10.83
N ALA A 87 -15.76 -9.62 -10.93
CA ALA A 87 -16.70 -9.84 -9.84
C ALA A 87 -16.08 -10.43 -8.55
N LYS A 88 -14.92 -11.09 -8.65
CA LYS A 88 -14.14 -11.61 -7.52
C LYS A 88 -13.69 -10.51 -6.55
N CYS A 89 -13.27 -9.34 -7.07
CA CYS A 89 -12.89 -8.20 -6.22
C CYS A 89 -14.13 -7.51 -5.60
N GLY A 90 -15.28 -7.57 -6.28
CA GLY A 90 -16.55 -6.98 -5.83
C GLY A 90 -17.16 -7.67 -4.61
N ASN A 91 -16.83 -8.94 -4.37
CA ASN A 91 -17.30 -9.71 -3.22
C ASN A 91 -16.46 -9.51 -1.95
N LEU A 92 -15.43 -8.65 -1.97
CA LEU A 92 -14.80 -8.25 -0.71
C LEU A 92 -15.81 -7.47 0.12
N PRO A 93 -15.89 -7.69 1.45
CA PRO A 93 -16.65 -6.82 2.31
C PRO A 93 -16.04 -5.41 2.21
N MET A 94 -16.70 -4.55 1.45
CA MET A 94 -16.45 -3.10 1.29
C MET A 94 -16.28 -2.39 2.64
N LYS A 95 -16.71 -3.02 3.74
CA LYS A 95 -16.49 -2.59 5.12
C LYS A 95 -15.02 -2.34 5.50
N ILE A 96 -14.05 -3.03 4.86
CA ILE A 96 -12.60 -2.82 5.09
C ILE A 96 -12.01 -1.79 4.11
N TRP A 97 -12.58 -1.69 2.92
CA TRP A 97 -12.10 -0.84 1.83
C TRP A 97 -13.06 0.34 1.69
N ILE A 98 -12.80 1.45 2.39
CA ILE A 98 -13.53 2.68 2.12
C ILE A 98 -13.03 3.24 0.78
N MET A 99 -13.54 2.66 -0.30
CA MET A 99 -13.27 3.08 -1.67
C MET A 99 -14.20 4.25 -1.99
N ARG A 100 -13.79 5.44 -1.55
CA ARG A 100 -14.60 6.66 -1.60
C ARG A 100 -14.90 7.13 -3.03
N ASN A 101 -14.03 6.82 -4.00
CA ASN A 101 -14.20 7.17 -5.41
C ASN A 101 -13.64 6.04 -6.28
N ILE A 102 -14.48 5.42 -7.11
CA ILE A 102 -14.03 4.44 -8.12
C ILE A 102 -13.82 5.18 -9.43
N LEU A 103 -12.56 5.38 -9.83
CA LEU A 103 -12.22 5.92 -11.14
C LEU A 103 -12.02 4.76 -12.12
N LYS A 104 -12.98 4.54 -13.03
CA LYS A 104 -12.80 3.60 -14.14
C LYS A 104 -12.22 4.36 -15.33
N LEU A 105 -10.97 4.08 -15.66
CA LEU A 105 -10.37 4.58 -16.90
C LEU A 105 -10.73 3.60 -18.03
N SER A 106 -11.65 3.98 -18.92
CA SER A 106 -11.83 3.29 -20.19
C SER A 106 -10.66 3.61 -21.12
N HIS A 107 -10.25 2.64 -21.95
CA HIS A 107 -9.13 2.75 -22.91
C HIS A 107 -8.91 4.17 -23.46
N TYR A 108 -7.75 4.72 -23.11
CA TYR A 108 -7.32 6.06 -23.49
C TYR A 108 -6.93 6.09 -24.97
N LYS A 109 -7.76 6.69 -25.84
CA LYS A 109 -7.29 7.16 -27.17
C LYS A 109 -6.34 8.33 -26.89
N LYS A 110 -5.03 8.15 -27.10
CA LYS A 110 -4.00 9.20 -26.92
C LYS A 110 -4.49 10.54 -27.46
N PRO A 111 -4.63 11.57 -26.62
CA PRO A 111 -4.51 12.96 -27.06
C PRO A 111 -3.15 13.48 -26.58
N ASP A 112 -2.57 14.42 -27.33
CA ASP A 112 -1.33 15.12 -26.99
C ASP A 112 -1.49 16.02 -25.75
N ILE A 113 -1.76 15.42 -24.59
CA ILE A 113 -1.93 16.13 -23.33
C ILE A 113 -0.65 15.96 -22.53
N VAL A 114 0.09 17.07 -22.42
CA VAL A 114 1.20 17.24 -21.49
C VAL A 114 0.77 16.72 -20.12
N LEU A 115 1.40 15.62 -19.68
CA LEU A 115 1.18 15.03 -18.36
C LEU A 115 1.43 16.11 -17.29
N LYS A 116 0.36 16.65 -16.72
CA LYS A 116 0.44 17.60 -15.61
C LYS A 116 0.76 16.80 -14.35
N LYS A 117 2.06 16.60 -14.11
CA LYS A 117 2.56 15.91 -12.93
C LYS A 117 2.39 16.82 -11.71
N SER A 118 1.29 16.63 -10.99
CA SER A 118 1.06 17.30 -9.71
C SER A 118 1.76 16.53 -8.60
N TYR A 119 2.86 17.07 -8.09
CA TYR A 119 3.49 16.59 -6.87
C TYR A 119 2.73 17.16 -5.68
N PHE A 120 2.12 16.29 -4.86
CA PHE A 120 1.62 16.71 -3.56
C PHE A 120 2.77 16.56 -2.55
N THR A 121 3.39 17.68 -2.18
CA THR A 121 4.33 17.71 -1.06
C THR A 121 3.54 18.06 0.21
N PRO A 122 3.37 17.13 1.17
CA PRO A 122 2.82 17.50 2.47
C PRO A 122 3.82 18.45 3.13
N ARG A 123 3.39 19.70 3.37
CA ARG A 123 4.16 20.70 4.10
C ARG A 123 4.23 20.24 5.57
N MET A 124 5.28 19.50 5.93
CA MET A 124 5.50 19.06 7.31
C MET A 124 5.77 20.28 8.21
N LYS A 125 4.75 20.75 8.92
CA LYS A 125 4.91 21.60 10.12
C LYS A 125 4.83 20.72 11.37
N THR A 126 5.84 19.89 11.60
CA THR A 126 6.25 19.45 12.94
C THR A 126 7.50 18.59 12.80
N LYS A 127 8.59 19.04 13.43
CA LYS A 127 9.77 18.20 13.70
C LYS A 127 9.33 17.06 14.61
N TRP A 128 9.43 15.83 14.14
CA TRP A 128 9.28 14.65 14.99
C TRP A 128 10.60 14.44 15.72
N HIS A 129 10.61 14.68 17.04
CA HIS A 129 11.68 14.23 17.91
C HIS A 129 11.45 12.75 18.23
N CYS A 130 12.40 11.90 17.86
CA CYS A 130 12.49 10.54 18.40
C CYS A 130 12.91 10.64 19.87
N CYS A 131 12.15 9.99 20.76
CA CYS A 131 12.68 9.48 22.01
C CYS A 131 13.29 8.10 21.76
#